data_AF-A0A968FTH6-F1
#
_entry.id   AF-A0A968FTH6-F1
#
_cell.length_a   1.000
_cell.length_b   1.000
_cell.length_c   1.000
_cell.angle_alpha   90.00
_cell.angle_beta   90.00
_cell.angle_gamma   90.00
#
_symmetry.space_group_name_H-M   'P 1'
#
loop_
_entity.id
_entity.type
_entity.pdbx_description
1 polymer ?
#
loop_
_entity_poly.entity_id
_entity_poly.type
_entity_poly.pdbx_seq_one_letter_code
_entity_poly.pdbx_strand_id
1 'polypeptide(L)' 'QEVLFAALNACMMVGYAVGAAAKGITLEKLELDTDGELDLRGFLGLDPDIPPGYESIRYTVRIKGNGT' A
#
# COMPACT_ATOMS: atom_id res chain seq x y z
N GLN A 1 9.77 -2.77 9.75
CA GLN A 1 9.22 -2.91 8.38
C GLN A 1 7.88 -2.17 8.22
N GLU A 2 7.22 -1.77 9.32
CA GLU A 2 6.03 -0.90 9.30
C GLU A 2 6.23 0.44 8.57
N VAL A 3 7.44 1.03 8.65
CA VAL A 3 7.74 2.32 7.98
C VAL A 3 7.65 2.26 6.46
N LEU A 4 7.93 1.09 5.84
CA LEU A 4 7.77 0.90 4.41
C LEU A 4 6.29 0.95 4.02
N PHE A 5 5.46 0.19 4.73
CA PHE A 5 4.02 0.19 4.50
C PHE A 5 3.37 1.53 4.85
N ALA A 6 3.85 2.21 5.90
CA ALA A 6 3.41 3.56 6.23
C ALA A 6 3.73 4.55 5.09
N ALA A 7 4.95 4.51 4.53
CA ALA A 7 5.33 5.36 3.41
C ALA A 7 4.53 5.03 2.14
N LEU A 8 4.33 3.75 1.83
CA LEU A 8 3.51 3.29 0.71
C LEU A 8 2.06 3.77 0.87
N ASN A 9 1.47 3.57 2.04
CA ASN A 9 0.11 4.00 2.34
C ASN A 9 -0.03 5.52 2.24
N ALA A 10 0.94 6.28 2.74
CA ALA A 10 0.95 7.75 2.63
C ALA A 10 0.97 8.20 1.16
N CYS A 11 1.85 7.61 0.33
CA CYS A 11 1.93 7.92 -1.09
C CYS A 11 0.61 7.62 -1.81
N MET A 12 0.04 6.43 -1.57
CA MET A 12 -1.24 6.03 -2.15
C MET A 12 -2.38 6.96 -1.69
N MET A 13 -2.42 7.32 -0.41
CA MET A 13 -3.43 8.25 0.13
C MET A 13 -3.41 9.60 -0.58
N VAL A 14 -2.24 10.18 -0.80
CA VAL A 14 -2.09 11.43 -1.55
C VAL A 14 -2.57 11.26 -2.99
N GLY A 15 -2.20 10.16 -3.65
CA GLY A 15 -2.66 9.84 -5.00
C GLY A 15 -4.20 9.82 -5.11
N TYR A 16 -4.88 9.14 -4.19
CA TYR A 16 -6.34 9.11 -4.14
C TYR A 16 -6.94 10.49 -3.87
N ALA A 17 -6.40 11.23 -2.89
CA ALA A 17 -6.91 12.56 -2.53
C ALA A 17 -6.78 13.56 -3.69
N VAL A 18 -5.61 13.62 -4.32
CA VAL A 18 -5.36 14.52 -5.46
C VAL A 18 -6.19 14.10 -6.67
N GLY A 19 -6.25 12.80 -6.97
CA GLY A 19 -7.05 12.27 -8.07
C GLY A 19 -8.55 12.55 -7.92
N ALA A 20 -9.08 12.42 -6.71
CA ALA A 20 -10.47 12.76 -6.40
C ALA A 20 -10.72 14.27 -6.52
N ALA A 21 -9.85 15.10 -5.95
CA ALA A 21 -9.96 16.55 -6.02
C ALA A 21 -9.93 17.07 -7.47
N ALA A 22 -9.05 16.53 -8.32
CA ALA A 22 -8.98 16.88 -9.74
C ALA A 22 -10.28 16.54 -10.51
N LYS A 23 -11.09 15.62 -9.99
CA LYS A 23 -12.40 15.22 -10.54
C LYS A 23 -13.58 15.91 -9.85
N GLY A 24 -13.33 16.82 -8.90
CA GLY A 24 -14.39 17.46 -8.11
C GLY A 24 -15.09 16.51 -7.13
N ILE A 25 -14.48 15.36 -6.82
CA ILE A 25 -15.01 14.37 -5.87
C ILE A 25 -14.54 14.74 -4.47
N THR A 26 -15.49 14.86 -3.55
CA THR A 26 -15.22 15.00 -2.12
C THR A 26 -15.12 13.61 -1.49
N LEU A 27 -13.98 13.31 -0.90
CA LEU A 27 -13.77 12.09 -0.13
C LEU A 27 -14.22 12.33 1.32
N GLU A 28 -15.12 11.48 1.82
CA GLU A 28 -15.53 11.45 3.23
C GLU A 28 -14.68 10.48 4.05
N LYS A 29 -14.20 9.42 3.41
CA LYS A 29 -13.40 8.38 4.05
C LYS A 29 -12.37 7.82 3.07
N LEU A 30 -11.15 7.63 3.54
CA LEU A 30 -10.08 6.94 2.84
C LEU A 30 -9.27 6.16 3.87
N GLU A 31 -9.37 4.84 3.82
CA GLU A 31 -8.60 3.92 4.66
C GLU A 31 -7.83 2.95 3.78
N LEU A 32 -6.56 2.72 4.13
CA LEU A 32 -5.68 1.78 3.46
C LEU A 32 -5.17 0.77 4.48
N ASP A 33 -5.33 -0.50 4.15
CA ASP A 33 -4.82 -1.65 4.89
C ASP A 33 -3.85 -2.39 3.98
N THR A 34 -2.63 -2.64 4.44
CA THR A 34 -1.56 -3.19 3.62
C THR A 34 -0.86 -4.31 4.38
N ASP A 35 -0.74 -5.44 3.70
CA ASP A 35 -0.14 -6.67 4.19
C ASP A 35 0.93 -7.14 3.20
N GLY A 36 1.98 -7.78 3.70
CA GLY A 36 3.05 -8.32 2.87
C GLY A 36 3.76 -9.46 3.57
N GLU A 37 4.14 -10.45 2.78
CA GLU A 37 4.86 -11.64 3.26
C GLU A 37 6.33 -11.55 2.87
N LEU A 38 7.21 -11.83 3.84
CA LEU A 38 8.65 -11.83 3.66
C LEU A 38 9.21 -13.20 4.06
N ASP A 39 9.88 -13.88 3.13
CA ASP A 39 10.61 -15.09 3.45
C ASP A 39 11.99 -14.74 4.04
N LEU A 40 12.17 -15.09 5.32
CA LEU A 40 13.41 -14.80 6.04
C LEU A 40 14.63 -15.54 5.49
N ARG A 41 14.43 -16.66 4.77
CA ARG A 41 15.53 -17.41 4.15
C ARG A 41 16.20 -16.59 3.06
N GLY A 42 15.42 -15.98 2.17
CA GLY A 42 15.94 -15.05 1.17
C GLY A 42 16.47 -13.78 1.80
N PHE A 43 15.72 -13.17 2.72
CA PHE A 43 16.12 -11.92 3.39
C PHE A 43 17.45 -12.01 4.14
N LEU A 44 17.72 -13.13 4.81
CA LEU A 44 18.96 -13.37 5.55
C LEU A 44 20.07 -14.02 4.69
N GLY A 45 19.80 -14.29 3.40
CA GLY A 45 20.77 -14.91 2.48
C GLY A 45 21.05 -16.39 2.75
N LEU A 46 20.11 -17.11 3.36
CA LEU A 46 20.21 -18.54 3.67
C LEU A 46 19.88 -19.43 2.47
N ASP A 47 19.08 -18.91 1.53
CA ASP A 47 18.68 -19.61 0.31
C ASP A 47 18.81 -18.65 -0.89
N PRO A 48 19.73 -18.91 -1.83
CA PRO A 48 19.96 -18.03 -2.97
C PRO A 48 18.84 -18.08 -4.03
N ASP A 49 17.97 -19.09 -3.98
CA ASP A 49 16.84 -19.22 -4.91
C ASP A 49 15.64 -18.37 -4.48
N ILE A 50 15.66 -17.79 -3.26
CA ILE A 50 14.59 -16.96 -2.70
C ILE A 50 14.99 -15.47 -2.74
N PRO A 51 14.24 -14.60 -3.45
CA PRO A 51 14.54 -13.18 -3.50
C PRO A 51 14.55 -12.51 -2.11
N PRO A 52 15.48 -11.58 -1.83
CA PRO A 52 15.64 -10.96 -0.51
C PRO A 52 14.63 -9.83 -0.20
N GLY A 53 13.35 -10.00 -0.55
CA GLY A 53 12.32 -8.97 -0.37
C GLY A 53 10.90 -9.52 -0.34
N TYR A 54 9.92 -8.59 -0.34
CA TYR A 54 8.51 -8.95 -0.46
C TYR A 54 8.22 -9.46 -1.87
N GLU A 55 7.80 -10.71 -2.00
CA GLU A 55 7.36 -11.27 -3.27
C GLU A 55 5.95 -10.78 -3.65
N SER A 56 5.12 -10.52 -2.65
CA SER A 56 3.80 -9.93 -2.84
C SER A 56 3.44 -8.97 -1.70
N ILE A 57 2.78 -7.88 -2.09
CA ILE A 57 2.17 -6.91 -1.18
C ILE A 57 0.70 -6.80 -1.59
N ARG A 58 -0.20 -6.98 -0.63
CA ARG A 58 -1.65 -6.88 -0.80
C ARG A 58 -2.14 -5.65 -0.08
N TYR A 59 -2.99 -4.86 -0.73
CA TYR A 59 -3.59 -3.69 -0.12
C TYR A 59 -5.10 -3.68 -0.36
N THR A 60 -5.83 -3.25 0.66
CA THR A 60 -7.28 -3.01 0.62
C THR A 60 -7.52 -1.53 0.84
N VAL A 61 -8.12 -0.87 -0.14
CA VAL A 61 -8.51 0.54 -0.03
C VAL A 61 -10.02 0.63 0.16
N ARG A 62 -10.44 1.26 1.26
CA ARG A 62 -11.84 1.53 1.56
C ARG A 62 -12.09 3.02 1.40
N ILE A 63 -12.86 3.38 0.38
CA ILE A 63 -13.12 4.78 0.01
C ILE A 63 -14.62 5.06 0.12
N LYS A 64 -14.97 6.21 0.71
CA LYS A 64 -16.32 6.78 0.67
C LYS A 64 -16.22 8.21 0.17
N GLY A 65 -17.09 8.58 -0.77
CA GLY A 65 -17.19 9.93 -1.29
C GLY A 65 -18.41 10.08 -2.18
N ASN A 66 -18.57 11.26 -2.79
CA ASN A 66 -19.70 11.60 -3.65
C ASN A 66 -19.45 11.35 -5.15
N GLY A 67 -18.38 10.62 -5.49
CA GLY A 67 -18.07 10.24 -6.87
C GLY A 67 -19.02 9.16 -7.39
N THR A 68 -19.41 9.28 -8.65
CA THR A 68 -20.19 8.27 -9.40
C THR A 68 -19.31 7.20 -10.01
#